data_AF-A0AAV2I7G9-F1
#
_entry.id   AF-A0AAV2I7G9-F1
#
_cell.length_a   1.000
_cell.length_b   1.000
_cell.length_c   1.000
_cell.angle_alpha   90.00
_cell.angle_beta   90.00
_cell.angle_gamma   90.00
#
_symmetry.space_group_name_H-M   'P 1'
#
loop_
_entity.id
_entity.type
_entity.pdbx_description
1 polymer ?
#
loop_
_entity_poly.entity_id
_entity_poly.type
_entity_poly.pdbx_seq_one_letter_code
_entity_poly.pdbx_strand_id
1 'polypeptide(L)'
;MPVEKIRGGGELFYHPWTAYSKVQQFPFAFYWKYGRAFRYYFYTGALLLPLYAYLTKLSYSPANVKQWEEIRAKRHHTFFDLPHD
;
A
#
# COMPACT_ATOMS: atom_id res chain seq x y z
N MET A 1 16.99 31.72 -9.77
CA MET A 1 16.81 30.78 -10.90
C MET A 1 15.42 30.20 -10.79
N PRO A 2 14.58 30.23 -11.84
CA PRO A 2 13.26 29.60 -11.79
C PRO A 2 13.45 28.11 -11.49
N VAL A 3 12.82 27.63 -10.41
CA VAL A 3 12.85 26.21 -10.02
C VAL A 3 12.19 25.42 -11.15
N GLU A 4 12.97 24.64 -11.89
CA GLU A 4 12.44 23.72 -12.89
C GLU A 4 11.44 22.76 -12.23
N LYS A 5 10.16 22.91 -12.56
CA LYS A 5 9.09 22.05 -12.04
C LYS A 5 9.13 20.72 -12.80
N ILE A 6 9.23 19.62 -12.04
CA ILE A 6 9.40 18.25 -12.54
C ILE A 6 8.29 17.90 -13.55
N ARG A 7 8.69 17.62 -14.81
CA ARG A 7 7.81 17.14 -15.87
C ARG A 7 7.80 15.61 -15.83
N GLY A 8 6.63 14.99 -15.73
CA GLY A 8 6.51 13.55 -16.00
C GLY A 8 5.66 13.37 -17.25
N GLY A 9 6.25 12.78 -18.28
CA GLY A 9 5.55 12.51 -19.55
C GLY A 9 5.35 13.72 -20.47
N GLY A 10 6.02 14.86 -20.22
CA GLY A 10 6.03 16.00 -21.13
C GLY A 10 5.08 17.15 -20.77
N GLU A 11 3.97 16.88 -20.06
CA GLU A 11 3.04 17.90 -19.55
C GLU A 11 2.99 17.95 -18.02
N LEU A 12 2.70 19.13 -17.46
CA LEU A 12 2.44 19.28 -16.03
C LEU A 12 1.10 18.62 -15.70
N PHE A 13 1.10 17.65 -14.78
CA PHE A 13 -0.15 17.05 -14.33
C PHE A 13 -1.05 18.14 -13.72
N TYR A 14 -2.23 18.37 -14.32
CA TYR A 14 -3.08 19.52 -13.99
C TYR A 14 -3.53 19.53 -12.52
N HIS A 15 -3.63 18.36 -11.89
CA HIS A 15 -4.04 18.21 -10.49
C HIS A 15 -2.86 17.76 -9.59
N PRO A 16 -2.01 18.69 -9.09
CA PRO A 16 -0.83 18.39 -8.28
C PRO A 16 -1.13 17.87 -6.86
N TRP A 17 -2.39 17.88 -6.44
CA TRP A 17 -2.82 17.33 -5.14
C TRP A 17 -3.15 15.84 -5.19
N THR A 18 -3.25 15.27 -6.38
CA THR A 18 -3.59 13.85 -6.55
C THR A 18 -2.45 12.96 -6.07
N ALA A 19 -2.76 11.79 -5.52
CA ALA A 19 -1.76 10.83 -5.07
C ALA A 19 -0.75 10.48 -6.18
N TYR A 20 -1.25 10.28 -7.40
CA TYR A 20 -0.43 10.01 -8.58
C TYR A 20 0.57 11.13 -8.87
N SER A 21 0.12 12.39 -8.87
CA SER A 21 1.00 13.53 -9.10
C SER A 21 2.12 13.66 -8.05
N LYS A 22 1.82 13.35 -6.78
CA LYS A 22 2.82 13.36 -5.70
C LYS A 22 3.87 12.27 -5.87
N VAL A 23 3.45 11.07 -6.31
CA VAL A 23 4.38 9.98 -6.63
C VAL A 23 5.28 10.40 -7.79
N GLN A 24 4.74 10.94 -8.87
CA GLN A 24 5.52 11.42 -10.02
C GLN A 24 6.55 12.51 -9.64
N GLN A 25 6.19 13.41 -8.74
CA GLN A 25 7.07 14.49 -8.26
C GLN A 25 8.15 13.99 -7.28
N PHE A 26 8.03 12.76 -6.77
CA PHE A 26 9.00 12.23 -5.82
C PHE A 26 10.35 11.95 -6.51
N PRO A 27 11.48 12.45 -5.99
CA PRO A 27 12.78 12.34 -6.65
C PRO A 27 13.42 10.97 -6.40
N PHE A 28 12.85 9.92 -7.01
CA PHE A 28 13.28 8.52 -6.84
C PHE A 28 14.76 8.30 -7.07
N ALA A 29 15.33 8.85 -8.16
CA ALA A 29 16.74 8.67 -8.50
C ALA A 29 17.68 9.28 -7.44
N PHE A 30 17.33 10.43 -6.88
CA PHE A 30 18.08 11.09 -5.82
C PHE A 30 18.09 10.22 -4.56
N TYR A 31 16.93 9.76 -4.11
CA TYR A 31 16.83 8.91 -2.92
C TYR A 31 17.46 7.53 -3.11
N TRP A 32 17.42 6.97 -4.31
CA TRP A 32 18.12 5.72 -4.60
C TRP A 32 19.64 5.87 -4.49
N LYS A 33 20.20 6.96 -5.05
CA LYS A 33 21.65 7.22 -5.02
C LYS A 33 22.16 7.60 -3.63
N TYR A 34 21.49 8.54 -2.96
CA TYR A 34 21.99 9.14 -1.72
C TYR A 34 21.29 8.59 -0.45
N GLY A 35 20.06 8.11 -0.56
CA GLY A 35 19.29 7.55 0.55
C GLY A 35 19.63 6.09 0.83
N ARG A 36 20.45 5.84 1.86
CA ARG A 36 20.74 4.46 2.29
C ARG A 36 19.50 3.74 2.81
N ALA A 37 18.66 4.43 3.58
CA ALA A 37 17.41 3.88 4.11
C ALA A 37 16.43 3.47 2.99
N PHE A 38 16.35 4.28 1.92
CA PHE A 38 15.48 3.99 0.78
C PHE A 38 15.88 2.67 0.11
N ARG A 39 17.17 2.45 -0.16
CA ARG A 39 17.67 1.19 -0.71
C ARG A 39 17.40 0.00 0.20
N TYR A 40 17.67 0.12 1.50
CA TYR A 40 17.42 -0.96 2.44
C TYR A 40 15.94 -1.31 2.53
N TYR A 41 15.02 -0.34 2.45
CA TYR A 41 13.59 -0.61 2.43
C TYR A 41 13.19 -1.51 1.25
N PHE A 42 13.72 -1.25 0.04
CA PHE A 42 13.45 -2.11 -1.12
C PHE A 42 14.12 -3.47 -1.00
N TYR A 43 15.36 -3.54 -0.51
CA TYR A 43 16.07 -4.81 -0.32
C TYR A 43 15.41 -5.69 0.75
N THR A 44 15.01 -5.12 1.89
CA THR A 44 14.29 -5.87 2.93
C THR A 44 12.91 -6.29 2.46
N GLY A 45 12.19 -5.42 1.75
CA GLY A 45 10.91 -5.77 1.15
C GLY A 45 11.02 -6.96 0.18
N ALA A 46 12.03 -6.93 -0.70
CA ALA A 46 12.28 -8.02 -1.63
C ALA A 46 12.71 -9.32 -0.92
N LEU A 47 13.58 -9.22 0.09
CA LEU A 47 14.06 -10.37 0.85
C LEU A 47 12.95 -11.02 1.70
N LEU A 48 12.04 -10.22 2.27
CA LEU A 48 10.94 -10.71 3.08
C LEU A 48 9.72 -11.14 2.25
N LEU A 49 9.68 -10.84 0.95
CA LEU A 49 8.57 -11.21 0.06
C LEU A 49 8.20 -12.71 0.12
N PRO A 50 9.13 -13.69 0.05
CA PRO A 50 8.77 -15.11 0.18
C PRO A 50 8.22 -15.47 1.56
N LEU A 51 8.75 -14.85 2.63
CA LEU A 51 8.26 -15.06 3.99
C LEU A 51 6.81 -14.56 4.12
N TYR A 52 6.53 -13.35 3.63
CA TYR A 52 5.18 -12.80 3.63
C TYR A 52 4.23 -13.61 2.75
N ALA A 53 4.67 -14.12 1.61
CA ALA A 53 3.85 -15.00 0.78
C ALA A 53 3.47 -16.29 1.52
N TYR A 54 4.40 -16.88 2.28
CA TYR A 54 4.12 -18.04 3.11
C TYR A 54 3.14 -17.73 4.25
N LEU A 55 3.37 -16.65 4.99
CA LEU A 55 2.46 -16.21 6.07
C LEU A 55 1.07 -15.88 5.54
N THR A 56 0.98 -15.29 4.35
CA THR A 56 -0.28 -15.00 3.67
C THR A 56 -1.03 -16.30 3.40
N LYS A 57 -0.37 -17.33 2.84
CA LYS A 57 -1.00 -18.65 2.62
C LYS A 57 -1.52 -19.29 3.91
N LEU A 58 -0.78 -19.18 5.01
CA LEU A 58 -1.24 -19.68 6.31
C LEU A 58 -2.45 -18.90 6.84
N SER A 59 -2.43 -17.57 6.70
CA SER A 59 -3.55 -16.71 7.08
C SER A 59 -4.82 -17.07 6.32
N TYR A 60 -4.71 -17.30 5.01
CA TYR A 60 -5.81 -17.74 4.13
C TYR A 60 -6.04 -19.26 4.12
N SER A 61 -5.61 -19.98 5.16
CA SER A 61 -5.96 -21.40 5.29
C SER A 61 -7.48 -21.58 5.36
N PRO A 62 -8.03 -22.68 4.80
CA PRO A 62 -9.48 -22.87 4.71
C PRO A 62 -10.16 -22.90 6.09
N ALA A 63 -9.45 -23.35 7.13
CA ALA A 63 -9.94 -23.31 8.51
C ALA A 63 -10.09 -21.87 9.02
N ASN A 64 -9.09 -21.01 8.79
CA ASN A 64 -9.14 -19.61 9.21
C ASN A 64 -10.20 -18.83 8.43
N VAL A 65 -10.32 -19.07 7.12
CA VAL A 65 -11.34 -18.40 6.30
C VAL A 65 -12.75 -18.71 6.83
N LYS A 66 -13.05 -19.99 7.11
CA LYS A 66 -14.34 -20.39 7.71
C LYS A 66 -14.58 -19.75 9.06
N GLN A 67 -13.57 -19.73 9.94
CA GLN A 67 -13.68 -19.08 11.24
C GLN A 67 -13.99 -17.58 11.10
N TRP A 68 -13.33 -16.89 10.18
CA TRP A 68 -13.60 -15.46 9.91
C TRP A 68 -14.94 -15.21 9.23
N GLU A 69 -15.43 -16.14 8.42
CA GLU A 69 -16.80 -16.09 7.88
C GLU A 69 -17.83 -16.20 9.00
N GLU A 70 -17.66 -17.13 9.94
CA GLU A 70 -18.56 -17.27 11.10
C GLU A 70 -18.54 -16.06 12.03
N ILE A 71 -17.36 -15.49 12.30
CA ILE A 71 -17.22 -14.26 13.09
C ILE A 71 -17.91 -13.09 12.39
N ARG A 72 -17.74 -12.96 11.06
CA ARG A 72 -18.41 -11.91 10.28
C ARG A 72 -19.91 -12.13 10.23
N ALA A 73 -20.40 -13.35 10.03
CA ALA A 73 -21.82 -13.72 10.11
C ALA A 73 -22.47 -13.22 11.41
N LYS A 74 -21.79 -13.41 12.55
CA LYS A 74 -22.25 -12.94 13.86
C LYS A 74 -22.16 -11.43 14.05
N ARG A 75 -21.27 -10.77 13.32
CA ARG A 75 -21.02 -9.32 13.40
C ARG A 75 -21.60 -8.56 12.22
N HIS A 76 -22.34 -9.17 11.29
CA HIS A 76 -22.96 -8.45 10.20
C HIS A 76 -24.11 -7.62 10.76
N HIS A 77 -23.78 -6.39 11.14
CA HIS A 77 -24.73 -5.31 11.36
C HIS A 77 -24.76 -4.52 10.05
N THR A 78 -25.85 -4.61 9.33
CA THR A 78 -26.18 -3.54 8.38
C THR A 78 -26.47 -2.28 9.18
N PHE A 79 -26.32 -1.11 8.55
CA PHE A 79 -26.68 0.16 9.17
C PHE A 79 -28.12 0.19 9.72
N PHE A 80 -28.98 -0.71 9.23
CA PHE A 80 -30.39 -0.83 9.58
C PHE A 80 -30.72 -1.99 10.52
N ASP A 81 -29.73 -2.77 10.97
CA ASP A 81 -29.99 -3.86 11.92
C ASP A 81 -30.15 -3.31 13.34
N LEU A 82 -31.11 -3.90 14.07
CA LEU A 82 -31.39 -3.53 15.45
C LEU A 82 -30.20 -3.91 16.35
N PRO A 83 -29.88 -3.11 17.39
CA PRO A 83 -28.83 -3.46 18.33
C PRO A 83 -29.15 -4.82 18.95
N HIS A 84 -28.21 -5.75 18.86
CA HIS A 84 -28.29 -7.05 19.52
C HIS A 84 -27.61 -6.92 20.89
N ASP A 85 -28.23 -7.50 21.93
CA ASP A 85 -27.73 -7.49 23.32
C ASP A 85 -26.38 -8.22 23.48
#